data_AF-A0A4D4LM35-F1
#
_entry.id   AF-A0A4D4LM35-F1
#
_cell.length_a   1.000
_cell.length_b   1.000
_cell.length_c   1.000
_cell.angle_alpha   90.00
_cell.angle_beta   90.00
_cell.angle_gamma   90.00
#
_symmetry.space_group_name_H-M   'P 1'
#
loop_
_entity.id
_entity.type
_entity.pdbx_description
1 polymer ?
#
loop_
_entity_poly.entity_id
_entity_poly.type
_entity_poly.pdbx_seq_one_letter_code
_entity_poly.pdbx_strand_id
1 'polypeptide(L)' 'MWAAWDAGDRKAAVAAVPDEAVDAVCVHGSPEECRERLAGYLRAGVTTPVWAVLPIGLDLREAVGALAPSS' A
#
# COMPACT_ATOMS: atom_id res chain seq x y z
N MET A 1 14.29 13.69 -7.04
CA MET A 1 14.38 12.45 -6.21
C MET A 1 15.82 11.98 -6.07
N TRP A 2 16.45 11.38 -7.10
CA TRP A 2 17.75 10.70 -6.97
C TRP A 2 18.91 11.60 -6.52
N ALA A 3 19.06 12.79 -7.10
CA ALA A 3 20.11 13.73 -6.64
C ALA A 3 19.96 14.13 -5.16
N ALA A 4 18.73 14.29 -4.66
CA ALA A 4 18.47 14.57 -3.25
C ALA A 4 18.77 13.36 -2.35
N TRP A 5 18.44 12.15 -2.85
CA TRP A 5 18.76 10.89 -2.16
C TRP A 5 20.28 10.71 -2.01
N ASP A 6 21.03 10.90 -3.09
CA ASP A 6 22.50 10.75 -3.10
C ASP A 6 23.19 11.79 -2.21
N ALA A 7 22.61 12.99 -2.10
CA ALA A 7 23.06 14.04 -1.19
C ALA A 7 22.68 13.80 0.29
N GLY A 8 21.92 12.75 0.59
CA GLY A 8 21.43 12.43 1.94
C GLY A 8 20.22 13.23 2.41
N ASP A 9 19.64 14.08 1.55
CA ASP A 9 18.42 14.83 1.84
C ASP A 9 17.18 13.94 1.64
N ARG A 10 16.92 13.11 2.66
CA ARG A 10 15.80 12.16 2.66
C ARG A 10 14.44 12.85 2.54
N LYS A 11 14.29 14.06 3.11
CA LYS A 11 13.01 14.78 3.08
C LYS A 11 12.70 15.28 1.68
N ALA A 12 13.67 15.90 1.00
CA ALA A 12 13.50 16.34 -0.37
C ALA A 12 13.37 15.15 -1.34
N ALA A 13 14.07 14.04 -1.08
CA ALA A 13 13.95 12.82 -1.89
C ALA A 13 12.52 12.26 -1.85
N VAL A 14 11.94 12.08 -0.66
CA VAL A 14 10.58 11.56 -0.47
C VAL A 14 9.52 12.54 -1.01
N ALA A 15 9.68 13.84 -0.78
CA ALA A 15 8.75 14.85 -1.31
C ALA A 15 8.72 14.93 -2.84
N ALA A 16 9.74 14.41 -3.52
CA ALA A 16 9.83 14.36 -4.97
C ALA A 16 9.26 13.05 -5.58
N VAL A 17 8.71 12.14 -4.77
CA VAL A 17 8.02 10.94 -5.25
C VAL A 17 6.62 11.34 -5.73
N PRO A 18 6.25 11.08 -7.00
CA PRO A 18 4.88 11.31 -7.47
C PRO A 18 3.90 10.34 -6.81
N ASP A 19 2.67 10.78 -6.56
CA ASP A 19 1.62 9.94 -5.96
C ASP A 19 1.31 8.71 -6.84
N GLU A 20 1.37 8.85 -8.17
CA GLU A 20 1.12 7.74 -9.08
C GLU A 20 2.18 6.63 -8.96
N ALA A 21 3.41 7.00 -8.59
CA ALA A 21 4.46 6.03 -8.33
C ALA A 21 4.19 5.24 -7.04
N VAL A 22 3.55 5.86 -6.04
CA VAL A 22 3.09 5.20 -4.81
C VAL A 22 1.92 4.26 -5.12
N ASP A 23 0.92 4.73 -5.85
CA ASP A 23 -0.27 3.96 -6.24
C ASP A 23 0.07 2.69 -7.04
N ALA A 24 1.14 2.73 -7.83
CA ALA A 24 1.57 1.60 -8.65
C ALA A 24 2.17 0.44 -7.83
N VAL A 25 2.69 0.71 -6.63
CA VAL A 25 3.44 -0.29 -5.82
C VAL A 25 2.83 -0.54 -4.44
N CYS A 26 1.95 0.34 -3.97
CA CYS A 26 1.30 0.25 -2.68
C CYS A 26 -0.22 0.23 -2.83
N VAL A 27 -0.89 -0.64 -2.09
CA VAL A 27 -2.34 -0.56 -1.87
C VAL A 27 -2.56 0.23 -0.59
N HIS A 28 -3.17 1.41 -0.70
CA HIS A 28 -3.46 2.32 0.42
C HIS A 28 -4.81 3.03 0.22
N GLY A 29 -5.35 3.62 1.28
CA GLY A 29 -6.67 4.27 1.27
C GLY A 29 -7.58 3.71 2.36
N SER A 30 -8.90 3.85 2.16
CA SER A 30 -9.88 3.24 3.06
C SER A 30 -9.82 1.71 2.99
N PRO A 31 -10.32 0.99 4.01
CA PRO A 31 -10.42 -0.46 3.94
C PRO A 31 -11.19 -0.98 2.72
N GLU A 32 -12.25 -0.30 2.30
CA GLU A 32 -13.06 -0.64 1.14
C GLU A 32 -12.26 -0.51 -0.17
N GLU A 33 -11.54 0.60 -0.35
CA GLU A 33 -10.67 0.84 -1.51
C GLU A 33 -9.55 -0.20 -1.60
N CYS A 34 -8.93 -0.51 -0.45
CA CYS A 34 -7.93 -1.56 -0.36
C CYS A 34 -8.51 -2.91 -0.78
N ARG A 35 -9.68 -3.30 -0.26
CA ARG A 35 -10.32 -4.58 -0.60
C ARG A 35 -10.61 -4.72 -2.09
N GLU A 36 -11.11 -3.68 -2.75
CA GLU A 36 -11.37 -3.73 -4.20
C GLU A 36 -10.07 -3.94 -5.00
N ARG A 37 -9.00 -3.22 -4.63
CA ARG A 37 -7.67 -3.39 -5.24
C ARG A 37 -7.12 -4.80 -5.02
N LEU A 38 -7.23 -5.33 -3.79
CA LEU A 38 -6.82 -6.70 -3.48
C LEU A 38 -7.62 -7.75 -4.26
N ALA A 39 -8.94 -7.56 -4.41
CA ALA A 39 -9.78 -8.42 -5.24
C ALA A 39 -9.36 -8.39 -6.72
N GLY A 40 -8.85 -7.27 -7.21
CA GLY A 40 -8.24 -7.17 -8.55
C GLY A 40 -7.09 -8.16 -8.76
N TYR A 41 -6.18 -8.31 -7.79
CA TYR A 41 -5.08 -9.29 -7.86
C TYR A 41 -5.60 -10.73 -7.93
N LEU A 42 -6.63 -11.05 -7.14
CA LEU A 42 -7.26 -12.39 -7.16
C LEU A 42 -7.92 -12.66 -8.52
N ARG A 43 -8.65 -11.68 -9.06
CA ARG A 43 -9.26 -11.75 -10.40
C ARG A 43 -8.22 -11.92 -11.50
N ALA A 44 -7.03 -11.36 -11.33
CA ALA A 44 -5.90 -11.51 -12.24
C ALA A 44 -5.18 -12.88 -12.12
N GLY A 45 -5.63 -13.76 -11.22
CA GLY A 45 -5.12 -15.13 -11.09
C GLY A 45 -4.13 -15.34 -9.95
N VAL A 46 -3.92 -14.37 -9.05
CA VAL A 46 -3.15 -14.59 -7.82
C VAL A 46 -3.94 -15.52 -6.90
N THR A 47 -3.38 -16.68 -6.55
CA THR A 47 -4.07 -17.70 -5.76
C THR A 47 -3.66 -17.75 -4.29
N THR A 48 -2.46 -17.26 -3.95
CA THR A 48 -1.94 -17.30 -2.58
C THR A 48 -1.20 -16.00 -2.28
N PRO A 49 -1.94 -14.89 -2.07
CA PRO A 49 -1.30 -13.64 -1.76
C PRO A 49 -0.78 -13.59 -0.32
N VAL A 50 0.33 -12.88 -0.12
CA VAL A 50 0.87 -12.54 1.20
C VAL A 50 0.96 -11.02 1.29
N TRP A 51 0.17 -10.43 2.19
CA TRP A 51 0.06 -8.98 2.32
C TRP A 51 0.82 -8.49 3.55
N ALA A 52 1.79 -7.59 3.34
CA ALA A 52 2.39 -6.83 4.43
C ALA A 52 1.46 -5.66 4.80
N VAL A 53 0.79 -5.76 5.95
CA VAL A 53 -0.14 -4.74 6.42
C VAL A 53 0.61 -3.72 7.27
N LEU A 54 0.62 -2.47 6.83
CA LEU A 54 1.15 -1.32 7.55
C LEU A 54 -0.01 -0.43 8.00
N PRO A 55 -0.52 -0.59 9.23
CA PRO A 55 -1.66 0.18 9.68
C PRO A 55 -1.26 1.64 9.93
N ILE A 56 -2.03 2.58 9.38
CA ILE A 56 -1.91 4.02 9.64
C ILE A 56 -3.26 4.49 10.19
N GLY A 57 -3.28 4.94 11.45
CA GLY A 57 -4.51 5.41 12.11
C GLY A 57 -5.48 4.31 12.59
N LEU A 58 -5.09 3.04 12.47
CA LEU A 58 -5.81 1.88 12.98
C LEU A 58 -4.89 1.00 13.83
N ASP A 59 -5.46 0.16 14.70
CA ASP A 59 -4.70 -0.97 15.25
C ASP A 59 -4.45 -2.05 14.17
N LEU A 60 -3.36 -2.81 14.31
CA LEU A 60 -3.02 -3.88 13.36
C LEU A 60 -4.12 -4.93 13.24
N ARG A 61 -4.74 -5.34 14.36
CA ARG A 61 -5.82 -6.34 14.35
C ARG A 61 -7.05 -5.82 13.63
N GLU A 62 -7.39 -4.55 13.82
CA GLU A 62 -8.51 -3.90 13.14
C GLU A 62 -8.26 -3.85 11.63
N ALA A 63 -7.07 -3.41 11.21
CA ALA A 63 -6.69 -3.36 9.81
C ALA A 63 -6.71 -4.75 9.14
N VAL A 64 -6.14 -5.78 9.80
CA VAL A 64 -6.17 -7.16 9.32
C VAL A 64 -7.62 -7.68 9.21
N GLY A 65 -8.45 -7.39 10.21
CA GLY A 65 -9.87 -7.78 10.18
C GLY A 65 -10.64 -7.12 9.03
N ALA A 66 -10.40 -5.84 8.78
CA ALA A 66 -11.07 -5.11 7.71
C ALA A 66 -10.67 -5.63 6.30
N LEU A 67 -9.43 -6.06 6.13
CA LEU A 67 -8.90 -6.59 4.86
C LEU A 67 -9.10 -8.09 4.69
N ALA A 68 -9.54 -8.81 5.73
CA ALA A 68 -9.77 -10.24 5.64
C ALA A 68 -10.84 -10.58 4.59
N PRO A 69 -10.71 -11.73 3.88
CA PRO A 69 -11.76 -12.19 2.97
C PRO A 69 -13.11 -12.24 3.69
N SER A 70 -14.17 -11.85 2.99
CA SER A 70 -15.52 -12.10 3.49
C SER A 70 -15.76 -13.61 3.46
N SER A 71 -15.93 -14.21 4.64
CA SER A 71 -16.47 -15.56 4.79
C SER A 71 -17.91 -15.64 4.29
#